data_AF-A0A845Z743-F1
#
_entry.id   AF-A0A845Z743-F1
#
_cell.length_a   1.000
_cell.length_b   1.000
_cell.length_c   1.000
_cell.angle_alpha   90.00
_cell.angle_beta   90.00
_cell.angle_gamma   90.00
#
_symmetry.space_group_name_H-M   'P 1'
#
loop_
_entity.id
_entity.type
_entity.pdbx_description
1 polymer ?
#
loop_
_entity_poly.entity_id
_entity_poly.type
_entity_poly.pdbx_seq_one_letter_code
_entity_poly.pdbx_strand_id
1 'polypeptide(L)' 'MSKRGFTQLAVELIAVEQAEFANYSMLYGAVSMGNIWQFAVLDTQQKRVIQDTNVYRVPANLTKLLQIILGILES' A
#
# COMPACT_ATOMS: atom_id res chain seq x y z
N MET A 1 -2.45 -5.34 -12.45
CA MET A 1 -2.06 -6.29 -11.40
C MET A 1 -2.83 -7.59 -11.60
N SER A 2 -2.26 -8.79 -11.35
CA SER A 2 -3.08 -10.02 -11.37
C SER A 2 -3.99 -10.05 -10.13
N LYS A 3 -5.20 -10.61 -10.22
CA LYS A 3 -6.12 -10.79 -9.07
C LYS A 3 -5.41 -11.45 -7.87
N ARG A 4 -4.49 -12.38 -8.15
CA ARG A 4 -3.75 -13.16 -7.14
C ARG A 4 -2.86 -12.29 -6.24
N GLY A 5 -2.15 -11.31 -6.80
CA GLY A 5 -1.28 -10.43 -6.01
C GLY A 5 -2.07 -9.55 -5.03
N PHE A 6 -3.24 -9.07 -5.47
CA PHE A 6 -4.14 -8.34 -4.58
C PHE A 6 -4.77 -9.23 -3.50
N THR A 7 -5.21 -10.43 -3.86
CA THR A 7 -5.76 -11.39 -2.88
C THR A 7 -4.74 -11.74 -1.81
N GLN A 8 -3.47 -11.93 -2.18
CA GLN A 8 -2.40 -12.17 -1.21
C GLN A 8 -2.23 -10.99 -0.26
N LEU A 9 -2.17 -9.75 -0.78
CA LEU A 9 -2.08 -8.55 0.05
C LEU A 9 -3.24 -8.45 1.04
N ALA A 10 -4.47 -8.75 0.62
CA ALA A 10 -5.64 -8.73 1.50
C ALA A 10 -5.52 -9.73 2.65
N VAL A 11 -5.01 -10.93 2.39
CA VAL A 11 -4.76 -11.95 3.41
C VAL A 11 -3.67 -11.49 4.39
N GLU A 12 -2.58 -10.90 3.89
CA GLU A 12 -1.50 -10.38 4.74
C GLU A 12 -1.98 -9.24 5.66
N LEU A 13 -2.81 -8.32 5.16
CA LEU A 13 -3.40 -7.26 5.98
C LEU A 13 -4.26 -7.81 7.12
N ILE A 14 -5.07 -8.85 6.84
CA ILE A 14 -5.90 -9.51 7.86
C ILE A 14 -5.02 -10.25 8.88
N ALA A 15 -3.96 -10.93 8.43
CA ALA A 15 -3.05 -11.64 9.33
C ALA A 15 -2.33 -10.67 10.28
N VAL A 16 -1.89 -9.51 9.78
CA VAL A 16 -1.27 -8.46 10.60
C VAL A 16 -2.24 -7.91 11.64
N GLU A 17 -3.51 -7.70 11.26
CA GLU A 17 -4.55 -7.27 12.19
C GLU A 17 -4.80 -8.28 13.31
N GLN A 18 -4.80 -9.58 12.99
CA GLN A 18 -5.05 -10.66 13.96
C GLN A 18 -3.86 -10.94 14.89
N ALA A 19 -2.63 -10.69 14.43
CA ALA A 19 -1.43 -10.99 15.20
C ALA A 19 -1.11 -9.93 16.28
N GLU A 20 -2.09 -9.06 16.62
CA GLU A 20 -2.00 -7.98 17.62
C GLU A 20 -0.77 -7.06 17.46
N PHE A 21 -0.20 -6.98 16.26
CA PHE A 21 0.97 -6.12 16.03
C PHE A 21 0.64 -4.64 16.22
N ALA A 22 -0.63 -4.24 16.11
CA ALA A 22 -1.12 -2.92 16.48
C ALA A 22 -2.65 -2.77 16.42
N ASN A 23 -3.19 -1.90 17.28
CA ASN A 23 -4.57 -1.42 17.24
C ASN A 23 -4.73 -0.23 16.27
N TYR A 24 -4.50 -0.45 14.96
CA TYR A 24 -4.75 0.58 13.95
C TYR A 24 -6.18 0.47 13.41
N SER A 25 -6.88 1.59 13.26
CA SER A 25 -8.20 1.65 12.60
C SER A 25 -8.11 1.40 11.09
N MET A 26 -6.97 1.75 10.49
CA MET A 26 -6.67 1.63 9.08
C MET A 26 -5.28 1.01 8.90
N LEU A 27 -5.20 -0.13 8.23
CA LEU A 27 -3.93 -0.78 7.90
C LEU A 27 -3.71 -0.71 6.39
N TYR A 28 -2.70 0.05 5.96
CA TYR A 28 -2.38 0.25 4.56
C TYR A 28 -1.37 -0.79 4.06
N GLY A 29 -1.61 -1.28 2.85
CA GLY A 29 -0.76 -2.24 2.19
C GLY A 29 -0.56 -1.86 0.73
N ALA A 30 0.55 -2.35 0.18
CA ALA A 30 0.85 -2.21 -1.23
C ALA A 30 1.41 -3.52 -1.77
N VAL A 31 1.11 -3.79 -3.02
CA VAL A 31 1.71 -4.90 -3.77
C VAL A 31 2.22 -4.35 -5.09
N SER A 32 3.39 -4.81 -5.52
CA SER A 32 4.06 -4.33 -6.73
C SER A 32 4.38 -5.46 -7.71
N MET A 33 4.28 -5.16 -9.01
CA MET A 33 4.85 -5.99 -10.08
C MET A 33 5.71 -5.10 -10.99
N GLY A 34 7.03 -5.20 -10.82
CA GLY A 34 7.96 -4.26 -11.47
C GLY A 34 7.75 -2.84 -10.97
N ASN A 35 7.49 -1.90 -11.89
CA ASN A 35 7.22 -0.49 -11.59
C ASN A 35 5.73 -0.18 -11.37
N ILE A 36 4.86 -1.19 -11.38
CA ILE A 36 3.42 -1.02 -11.18
C ILE A 36 3.07 -1.34 -9.73
N TRP A 37 2.38 -0.42 -9.07
CA TRP A 37 1.96 -0.52 -7.68
C TRP A 37 0.44 -0.48 -7.57
N GLN A 38 -0.08 -1.33 -6.70
CA GLN A 38 -1.48 -1.38 -6.31
C GLN A 38 -1.59 -1.26 -4.80
N PHE A 39 -2.48 -0.40 -4.33
CA PHE A 39 -2.68 -0.16 -2.90
C PHE A 39 -4.01 -0.74 -2.41
N ALA A 40 -4.01 -1.11 -1.14
CA ALA A 40 -5.20 -1.55 -0.41
C ALA A 40 -5.16 -1.01 1.01
N VAL A 41 -6.33 -0.85 1.62
CA VAL A 41 -6.44 -0.56 3.05
C VAL A 41 -7.44 -1.53 3.68
N LEU A 42 -7.07 -2.07 4.84
CA LEU A 42 -8.01 -2.77 5.71
C LEU A 42 -8.56 -1.75 6.71
N ASP A 43 -9.87 -1.49 6.62
CA ASP A 43 -10.64 -0.89 7.70
C ASP A 43 -10.89 -1.99 8.74
N THR A 44 -10.21 -1.89 9.89
CA THR A 44 -10.25 -2.94 10.92
C THR A 44 -11.55 -2.92 11.72
N GLN A 45 -12.24 -1.77 11.75
CA GLN A 45 -13.53 -1.62 12.43
C GLN A 45 -14.65 -2.24 11.60
N GLN A 46 -14.65 -2.00 10.28
CA GLN A 46 -15.63 -2.56 9.34
C GLN A 46 -15.24 -3.96 8.83
N LYS A 47 -14.04 -4.43 9.17
CA LYS A 47 -13.45 -5.69 8.67
C LYS A 47 -13.50 -5.78 7.14
N ARG A 48 -13.15 -4.68 6.48
CA ARG A 48 -13.27 -4.53 5.03
C ARG A 48 -11.94 -4.15 4.40
N VAL A 49 -11.50 -4.94 3.43
CA VAL A 49 -10.39 -4.56 2.56
C VAL A 49 -10.93 -3.74 1.40
N ILE A 50 -10.42 -2.53 1.25
CA ILE A 50 -10.76 -1.58 0.20
C ILE A 50 -9.56 -1.52 -0.76
N GLN A 51 -9.82 -1.87 -2.02
CA GLN A 51 -8.84 -1.71 -3.09
C GLN A 51 -8.88 -0.26 -3.58
N ASP A 52 -7.72 0.39 -3.67
CA ASP A 52 -7.62 1.59 -4.53
C ASP A 52 -7.74 1.12 -5.98
N THR A 53 -8.67 1.66 -6.74
CA THR A 53 -8.87 1.26 -8.15
C THR A 53 -7.82 1.86 -9.08
N ASN A 54 -7.07 2.84 -8.60
CA ASN A 54 -5.96 3.44 -9.34
C ASN A 54 -4.75 2.51 -9.38
N VAL A 55 -4.08 2.48 -10.52
CA VAL A 55 -2.82 1.75 -10.71
C VAL A 55 -1.71 2.78 -10.87
N TYR A 56 -0.74 2.76 -9.95
CA TYR A 56 0.33 3.75 -9.95
C TYR A 56 1.57 3.18 -10.63
N ARG A 57 2.20 4.00 -11.48
CA ARG A 57 3.53 3.69 -12.02
C ARG A 57 4.54 4.43 -11.17
N VAL A 58 5.25 3.69 -10.34
CA VAL A 58 6.27 4.27 -9.45
C VAL A 58 7.62 4.16 -10.16
N PRO A 59 8.34 5.28 -10.35
CA PRO A 59 9.68 5.24 -10.95
C PRO A 59 10.64 4.42 -10.09
N ALA A 60 11.57 3.70 -10.73
CA ALA A 60 12.55 2.84 -10.04
C ALA A 60 13.40 3.60 -9.00
N ASN A 61 13.59 4.90 -9.21
CA ASN A 61 14.34 5.79 -8.32
C ASN A 61 13.41 6.71 -7.49
N LEU A 62 12.20 6.25 -7.11
CA LEU A 62 11.22 7.06 -6.40
C LEU A 62 11.83 7.78 -5.18
N THR A 63 12.64 7.10 -4.37
CA THR A 63 13.30 7.73 -3.21
C THR A 63 14.14 8.94 -3.62
N LYS A 64 14.96 8.80 -4.67
CA LYS A 64 15.77 9.90 -5.19
C LYS A 64 14.90 11.03 -5.74
N LEU A 65 13.79 10.70 -6.40
CA LEU A 65 12.84 11.68 -6.92
C LEU A 65 12.13 12.44 -5.80
N LEU A 66 11.65 11.75 -4.76
CA LEU A 66 11.02 12.37 -3.60
C LEU A 66 11.99 13.29 -2.86
N GLN A 67 13.26 12.89 -2.70
CA GLN A 67 14.30 13.75 -2.13
C GLN A 67 14.50 15.04 -2.94
N ILE A 68 14.54 14.95 -4.28
CA ILE A 68 14.63 16.14 -5.15
C ILE A 68 13.41 17.05 -4.93
N ILE A 69 12.20 16.49 -4.93
CA ILE A 69 10.97 17.27 -4.76
C ILE A 69 10.92 17.94 -3.37
N LEU A 70 11.26 17.20 -2.31
CA LEU A 70 11.32 17.76 -0.95
C LEU A 70 12.35 18.91 -0.87
N GLY A 71 13.53 18.74 -1.47
CA GLY A 71 14.53 19.81 -1.53
C GLY A 71 14.08 21.05 -2.30
N ILE A 72 13.17 20.92 -3.28
CA ILE A 72 12.54 22.06 -3.97
C ILE A 72 11.47 22.72 -3.09
N LEU A 73 10.75 21.97 -2.28
CA LEU A 73 9.69 22.50 -1.42
C LEU A 73 10.22 23.21 -0.17
N GLU A 74 11.43 22.89 0.26
CA GLU A 74 12.10 23.50 1.42
C GLU A 74 12.88 24.79 1.07
N SER A 75 12.84 25.24 -0.19
CA SER A 75 13.58 26.42 -0.69
C SER A 75 12.78 27.71 -0.65
#